data_AF-A0A959YBP9-F1
#
_entry.id   AF-A0A959YBP9-F1
#
_cell.length_a   1.000
_cell.length_b   1.000
_cell.length_c   1.000
_cell.angle_alpha   90.00
_cell.angle_beta   90.00
_cell.angle_gamma   90.00
#
_symmetry.space_group_name_H-M   'P 1'
#
loop_
_entity.id
_entity.type
_entity.pdbx_description
1 polymer ?
#
loop_
_entity_poly.entity_id
_entity_poly.type
_entity_poly.pdbx_seq_one_letter_code
_entity_poly.pdbx_strand_id
1 'polypeptide(L)'
;EYLASKGITDNSRLLPSELFSWEQLFTLRGLIFFVVGGFMVGFGTRYAGGCTSGHAIMGLSSLQWPSLVATISFMIGGIVMTWFILPHLLTL
;
A
#
# COMPACT_ATOMS: atom_id res chain seq x y z
N GLU A 1 11.25 -10.72 -13.52
CA GLU A 1 11.05 -10.15 -14.88
C GLU A 1 9.85 -9.18 -15.00
N TYR A 2 8.76 -9.33 -14.24
CA TYR A 2 7.59 -8.41 -14.28
C TYR A 2 7.89 -6.94 -13.94
N LEU A 3 8.82 -6.68 -13.01
CA LEU A 3 9.21 -5.32 -12.61
C LEU A 3 10.09 -4.64 -13.67
N ALA A 4 10.92 -5.41 -14.37
CA ALA A 4 11.78 -4.93 -15.45
C ALA A 4 10.97 -4.46 -16.68
N SER A 5 9.86 -5.14 -16.99
CA SER A 5 8.94 -4.69 -18.06
C SER A 5 8.14 -3.43 -17.69
N LYS A 6 8.14 -3.03 -16.41
CA LYS A 6 7.53 -1.79 -15.91
C LYS A 6 8.54 -0.68 -15.60
N GLY A 7 9.80 -0.82 -16.07
CA GLY A 7 10.83 0.22 -15.95
C GLY A 7 11.62 0.22 -14.64
N ILE A 8 11.46 -0.80 -13.78
CA ILE A 8 12.22 -0.93 -12.54
C ILE A 8 13.41 -1.86 -12.79
N THR A 9 14.56 -1.26 -13.06
CA THR A 9 15.81 -1.96 -13.42
C THR A 9 16.70 -2.26 -12.22
N ASP A 10 16.72 -1.40 -11.19
CA ASP A 10 17.47 -1.63 -9.94
C ASP A 10 16.64 -2.43 -8.93
N ASN A 11 16.96 -3.73 -8.79
CA ASN A 11 16.39 -4.62 -7.77
C ASN A 11 17.41 -4.94 -6.65
N SER A 12 18.56 -4.27 -6.61
CA SER A 12 19.60 -4.52 -5.61
C SER A 12 19.25 -3.91 -4.24
N ARG A 13 18.26 -3.02 -4.18
CA ARG A 13 17.71 -2.43 -2.95
C ARG A 13 16.23 -2.77 -2.80
N LEU A 14 15.79 -2.97 -1.55
CA LEU A 14 14.39 -3.22 -1.18
C LEU A 14 13.43 -2.10 -1.64
N LEU A 15 13.96 -0.90 -1.87
CA LEU A 15 13.24 0.27 -2.36
C LEU A 15 13.94 0.76 -3.64
N PRO A 16 13.29 0.64 -4.82
CA PRO A 16 13.86 1.15 -6.06
C PRO A 16 13.98 2.67 -6.01
N SER A 17 15.17 3.21 -6.29
CA SER A 17 15.35 4.67 -6.43
C SER A 17 14.51 5.24 -7.57
N GLU A 18 14.16 4.41 -8.56
CA GLU A 18 13.21 4.67 -9.65
C GLU A 18 11.76 4.89 -9.17
N LEU A 19 11.47 4.78 -7.89
CA LEU A 19 10.15 5.08 -7.30
C LEU A 19 10.27 6.02 -6.09
N PHE A 20 11.36 5.92 -5.34
CA PHE A 20 11.60 6.67 -4.11
C PHE A 20 12.74 7.67 -4.28
N SER A 21 12.56 8.66 -5.17
CA SER A 21 13.50 9.78 -5.35
C SER A 21 12.83 11.14 -5.20
N TRP A 22 13.59 12.15 -4.79
CA TRP A 22 13.11 13.52 -4.62
C TRP A 22 12.54 14.11 -5.92
N GLU A 23 13.12 13.75 -7.06
CA GLU A 23 12.62 14.15 -8.38
C GLU A 23 11.27 13.49 -8.71
N GLN A 24 11.00 12.29 -8.19
CA GLN A 24 9.74 11.58 -8.42
C GLN A 24 8.59 12.09 -7.55
N LEU A 25 8.87 12.80 -6.46
CA LEU A 25 7.81 13.45 -5.68
C LEU A 25 7.11 14.56 -6.49
N PHE A 26 7.79 15.17 -7.45
CA PHE A 26 7.24 16.23 -8.31
C PHE A 26 6.60 15.71 -9.59
N THR A 27 6.71 14.43 -9.92
CA THR A 27 5.95 13.84 -11.04
C THR A 27 4.52 13.51 -10.63
N LEU A 28 3.60 13.58 -11.59
CA LEU A 28 2.17 13.28 -11.38
C LEU A 28 1.96 11.90 -10.72
N ARG A 29 2.77 10.91 -11.14
CA ARG A 29 2.77 9.54 -10.61
C ARG A 29 3.16 9.48 -9.15
N GLY A 30 4.28 10.09 -8.77
CA GLY A 30 4.74 10.07 -7.37
C GLY A 30 3.83 10.91 -6.46
N LEU A 31 3.33 12.05 -6.92
CA LEU A 31 2.37 12.85 -6.16
C LEU A 31 1.11 12.03 -5.83
N ILE A 32 0.52 11.35 -6.83
CA ILE A 32 -0.65 10.48 -6.61
C ILE A 32 -0.29 9.34 -5.66
N PHE A 33 0.84 8.67 -5.88
CA PHE A 33 1.25 7.52 -5.07
C PHE A 33 1.45 7.88 -3.59
N PHE A 34 2.22 8.94 -3.32
CA PHE A 34 2.59 9.32 -1.96
C PHE A 34 1.47 10.10 -1.25
N VAL A 35 0.89 11.11 -1.91
CA VAL A 35 -0.08 12.01 -1.26
C VAL A 35 -1.43 11.31 -1.12
N VAL A 36 -1.97 10.75 -2.20
CA VAL A 36 -3.27 10.07 -2.16
C VAL A 36 -3.15 8.77 -1.39
N GLY A 37 -2.10 7.99 -1.63
CA GLY A 37 -1.84 6.74 -0.90
C GLY A 37 -1.69 6.99 0.60
N GLY A 38 -0.85 7.95 1.00
CA GLY A 38 -0.65 8.31 2.42
C GLY A 38 -1.93 8.82 3.08
N PHE A 39 -2.70 9.67 2.38
CA PHE A 39 -3.98 10.16 2.87
C PHE A 39 -5.00 9.04 3.07
N MET A 40 -5.15 8.14 2.10
CA MET A 40 -6.09 7.01 2.19
C MET A 40 -5.74 6.06 3.34
N VAL A 41 -4.45 5.79 3.59
CA VAL A 41 -4.01 4.96 4.72
C VAL A 41 -4.31 5.64 6.05
N GLY A 42 -4.00 6.94 6.17
CA GLY A 42 -4.32 7.72 7.38
C GLY A 42 -5.82 7.77 7.66
N PHE A 43 -6.63 8.06 6.65
CA PHE A 43 -8.09 8.05 6.75
C PHE A 43 -8.63 6.67 7.11
N GLY A 44 -8.17 5.62 6.43
CA GLY A 44 -8.64 4.25 6.63
C GLY A 44 -8.35 3.70 8.02
N THR A 45 -7.15 3.97 8.57
CA THR A 45 -6.80 3.57 9.95
C THR A 45 -7.66 4.27 10.99
N ARG A 46 -7.99 5.55 10.78
CA ARG A 46 -8.91 6.25 11.69
C ARG A 46 -10.34 5.72 11.59
N TYR A 47 -10.81 5.43 10.38
CA TYR A 47 -12.13 4.86 10.13
C TYR A 47 -12.30 3.47 10.75
N ALA A 48 -11.27 2.62 10.68
CA ALA A 48 -11.28 1.30 11.29
C ALA A 48 -11.16 1.32 12.83
N GLY A 49 -10.90 2.47 13.43
CA GLY A 49 -10.69 2.60 14.88
C GLY A 49 -9.37 1.99 15.36
N GLY A 50 -8.41 1.76 14.45
CA GLY A 50 -7.15 1.09 14.76
C GLY A 50 -6.25 0.91 13.54
N CYS A 51 -5.04 0.42 13.78
CA CYS A 51 -4.11 0.06 12.73
C CYS A 51 -4.22 -1.43 12.36
N THR A 52 -3.73 -1.78 11.18
CA THR A 52 -3.66 -3.17 10.69
C THR A 52 -2.97 -4.11 11.68
N SER A 53 -1.82 -3.70 12.25
CA SER A 53 -1.09 -4.50 13.24
C SER A 53 -1.85 -4.68 14.55
N GLY A 54 -2.60 -3.67 15.01
CA GLY A 54 -3.41 -3.74 16.22
C GLY A 54 -4.57 -4.73 16.08
N HIS A 55 -5.30 -4.66 14.98
CA HIS A 55 -6.39 -5.61 14.70
C HIS A 55 -5.88 -7.03 14.46
N ALA A 56 -4.75 -7.20 13.76
CA ALA A 56 -4.21 -8.51 13.43
C ALA A 56 -3.50 -9.20 14.60
N ILE A 57 -2.72 -8.48 15.41
CA ILE A 57 -1.95 -9.10 16.50
C ILE A 57 -2.81 -9.21 17.76
N MET A 58 -3.22 -8.07 18.32
CA MET A 58 -3.98 -8.05 19.58
C MET A 58 -5.44 -8.45 19.35
N GLY A 59 -6.09 -7.90 18.32
CA GLY A 59 -7.51 -8.12 18.06
C GLY A 59 -7.89 -9.55 17.65
N LEU A 60 -7.04 -10.24 16.90
CA LEU A 60 -7.25 -11.66 16.59
C LEU A 60 -6.90 -12.56 17.78
N SER A 61 -5.86 -12.22 18.55
CA SER A 61 -5.49 -12.98 19.76
C SER A 61 -6.57 -12.92 20.85
N SER A 62 -7.35 -11.83 20.91
CA SER A 62 -8.50 -11.68 21.81
C SER A 62 -9.81 -12.26 21.24
N LEU A 63 -9.73 -12.93 20.08
CA LEU A 63 -10.86 -13.56 19.38
C LEU A 63 -12.03 -12.59 19.09
N GLN A 64 -11.72 -11.31 18.82
CA GLN A 64 -12.72 -10.30 18.53
C GLN A 64 -13.20 -10.40 17.08
N TRP A 65 -14.49 -10.68 16.89
CA TRP A 65 -15.16 -10.68 15.58
C TRP A 65 -14.93 -9.42 14.74
N PRO A 66 -14.99 -8.19 15.30
CA PRO A 66 -14.72 -6.98 14.52
C PRO A 66 -13.30 -6.92 13.95
N SER A 67 -12.30 -7.41 14.71
CA SER A 67 -10.90 -7.41 14.29
C SER A 67 -10.61 -8.45 13.21
N LEU A 68 -11.33 -9.57 13.21
CA LEU A 68 -11.29 -10.55 12.12
C LEU A 68 -11.78 -9.92 10.81
N VAL A 69 -12.95 -9.27 10.84
CA VAL A 69 -13.53 -8.62 9.65
C VAL A 69 -12.63 -7.49 9.15
N ALA A 70 -12.10 -6.66 10.05
CA ALA A 70 -11.17 -5.59 9.70
C ALA A 70 -9.91 -6.16 9.00
N THR A 71 -9.31 -7.21 9.56
CA THR A 71 -8.10 -7.83 9.00
C THR A 71 -8.34 -8.42 7.61
N ILE A 72 -9.47 -9.11 7.41
CA ILE A 72 -9.85 -9.64 6.09
C ILE A 72 -10.03 -8.50 5.08
N SER A 73 -10.70 -7.42 5.46
CA SER A 73 -10.92 -6.26 4.59
C SER A 73 -9.61 -5.57 4.18
N PHE A 74 -8.65 -5.44 5.10
CA PHE A 74 -7.32 -4.89 4.80
C PHE A 74 -6.55 -5.78 3.82
N MET A 75 -6.63 -7.10 3.99
CA MET A 75 -5.96 -8.04 3.10
C MET A 75 -6.56 -8.00 1.68
N ILE A 76 -7.88 -8.00 1.56
CA ILE A 76 -8.57 -7.87 0.25
C ILE A 76 -8.18 -6.55 -0.41
N GLY A 77 -8.22 -5.43 0.33
CA GLY A 77 -7.81 -4.13 -0.18
C GLY A 77 -6.36 -4.12 -0.68
N GLY A 78 -5.43 -4.74 0.05
CA GLY A 78 -4.03 -4.86 -0.35
C GLY A 78 -3.83 -5.71 -1.60
N ILE A 79 -4.56 -6.82 -1.73
CA ILE A 79 -4.52 -7.67 -2.93
C ILE A 79 -5.06 -6.91 -4.14
N VAL A 80 -6.22 -6.26 -4.00
CA VAL A 80 -6.83 -5.44 -5.06
C VAL A 80 -5.90 -4.30 -5.48
N MET A 81 -5.28 -3.62 -4.51
CA MET A 81 -4.29 -2.58 -4.79
C MET A 81 -3.11 -3.13 -5.60
N THR A 82 -2.53 -4.25 -5.18
CA THR A 82 -1.35 -4.84 -5.83
C THR A 82 -1.64 -5.33 -7.24
N TRP A 83 -2.81 -5.94 -7.48
CA TRP A 83 -3.14 -6.54 -8.77
C TRP A 83 -3.79 -5.59 -9.76
N PHE A 84 -4.54 -4.60 -9.29
CA PHE A 84 -5.33 -3.73 -10.16
C PHE A 84 -4.74 -2.34 -10.27
N ILE A 85 -4.49 -1.67 -9.14
CA ILE A 85 -4.14 -0.24 -9.12
C ILE A 85 -2.64 -0.03 -9.32
N LEU A 86 -1.80 -0.77 -8.61
CA LEU A 86 -0.34 -0.67 -8.70
C LEU A 86 0.17 -0.81 -10.15
N PRO A 87 -0.26 -1.80 -10.97
CA PRO A 87 0.21 -1.90 -12.35
C PRO A 87 -0.24 -0.76 -13.24
N HIS A 88 -1.43 -0.19 -13.02
CA HIS A 88 -1.89 0.99 -13.77
C HIS A 88 -1.06 2.22 -13.39
N LEU A 89 -0.81 2.41 -12.10
CA LEU A 89 -0.03 3.54 -11.58
C LEU A 89 1.43 3.49 -12.04
N LEU A 90 2.01 2.28 -12.12
CA LEU A 90 3.35 2.03 -12.66
C LEU A 90 3.46 2.17 -14.19
N THR A 91 2.35 2.31 -14.92
CA THR A 91 2.33 2.47 -16.38
C THR A 91 1.98 3.90 -16.85
N LEU A 92 1.54 4.78 -15.94
CA LEU A 92 1.19 6.19 -16.23
C LEU A 92 2.34 7.10 -16.74
#